data_AF-A0A9W6X270-F1
#
_entry.id   AF-A0A9W6X270-F1
#
_cell.length_a   1.000
_cell.length_b   1.000
_cell.length_c   1.000
_cell.angle_alpha   90.00
_cell.angle_beta   90.00
_cell.angle_gamma   90.00
#
_symmetry.space_group_name_H-M   'P 1'
#
loop_
_entity.id
_entity.type
_entity.pdbx_description
1 polymer ?
#
loop_
_entity_poly.entity_id
_entity_poly.type
_entity_poly.pdbx_seq_one_letter_code
_entity_poly.pdbx_strand_id
1 'polypeptide(L)'
;MSDARQKNVVVSKPILYGSVATYLGRKAEETKTHRWSIYLRGVDNEDLSYMISKVVISLHVSFANPVRGAFYDELVFNEPTEFFYKKLMAGPDRQSPPLAMQDHLPTYSDVEVLKTLAHAETFVKREIQDTKNLLLSTDMEIKELKERIAEHTKKKKQADKLASGAHPIALP
;
A
#
# COMPACT_ATOMS: atom_id res chain seq x y z
N MET A 1 32.29 32.42 -15.57
CA MET A 1 32.05 31.90 -14.20
C MET A 1 33.07 30.79 -13.96
N SER A 2 33.39 30.51 -12.70
CA SER A 2 34.35 29.47 -12.30
C SER A 2 33.75 28.06 -12.46
N ASP A 3 34.42 27.17 -13.19
CA ASP A 3 34.13 25.72 -13.19
C ASP A 3 34.66 25.00 -11.93
N ALA A 4 34.99 25.76 -10.89
CA ALA A 4 35.42 25.20 -9.61
C ALA A 4 34.29 24.37 -8.99
N ARG A 5 34.59 23.10 -8.69
CA ARG A 5 33.70 22.18 -7.98
C ARG A 5 33.75 22.49 -6.48
N GLN A 6 32.58 22.51 -5.85
CA GLN A 6 32.43 22.88 -4.45
C GLN A 6 32.72 21.68 -3.56
N LYS A 7 33.95 21.61 -3.02
CA LYS A 7 34.43 20.49 -2.20
C LYS A 7 33.58 20.30 -0.95
N ASN A 8 33.37 19.04 -0.57
CA ASN A 8 32.56 18.62 0.59
C ASN A 8 31.08 19.07 0.53
N VAL A 9 30.57 19.46 -0.64
CA VAL A 9 29.15 19.77 -0.85
C VAL A 9 28.48 18.62 -1.57
N VAL A 10 27.41 18.10 -0.96
CA VAL A 10 26.49 17.12 -1.57
C VAL A 10 25.11 17.74 -1.59
N VAL A 11 24.41 17.61 -2.73
CA VAL A 11 23.02 18.05 -2.87
C VAL A 11 22.16 16.86 -3.29
N SER A 12 21.18 16.52 -2.46
CA SER A 12 20.09 15.59 -2.77
C SER A 12 18.83 16.38 -3.15
N LYS A 13 18.14 15.94 -4.19
CA LYS A 13 16.84 16.49 -4.61
C LYS A 13 15.82 15.35 -4.75
N PRO A 14 14.70 15.38 -4.00
CA PRO A 14 13.64 14.38 -4.14
C PRO A 14 12.90 14.53 -5.47
N ILE A 15 12.47 13.41 -6.02
CA ILE A 15 11.69 13.32 -7.25
C ILE A 15 10.55 12.32 -7.06
N LEU A 16 9.41 12.55 -7.70
CA LEU A 16 8.30 11.59 -7.72
C LEU A 16 8.25 10.94 -9.09
N TYR A 17 8.29 9.62 -9.12
CA TYR A 17 8.08 8.81 -10.31
C TYR A 17 6.97 7.79 -10.09
N GLY A 18 6.36 7.30 -11.17
CA GLY A 18 5.32 6.29 -11.10
C GLY A 18 4.52 6.16 -12.38
N SER A 19 3.46 5.36 -12.37
CA SER A 19 2.53 5.25 -13.49
C SER A 19 1.08 5.47 -13.06
N VAL A 20 0.27 5.95 -13.99
CA VAL A 20 -1.20 5.97 -13.90
C VAL A 20 -1.77 5.16 -15.05
N ALA A 21 -2.86 4.45 -14.80
CA ALA A 21 -3.55 3.65 -15.80
C ALA A 21 -5.08 3.85 -15.69
N THR A 22 -5.74 3.95 -16.84
CA THR A 22 -7.18 4.12 -16.96
C THR A 22 -7.71 3.09 -17.94
N TYR A 23 -8.70 2.31 -17.49
CA TYR A 23 -9.35 1.29 -18.31
C TYR A 23 -10.10 1.93 -19.48
N LEU A 24 -9.95 1.37 -20.69
CA LEU A 24 -10.53 1.92 -21.92
C LEU A 24 -12.03 1.59 -22.10
N GLY A 25 -12.59 0.72 -21.25
CA GLY A 25 -14.01 0.36 -21.29
C GLY A 25 -14.40 -0.23 -22.65
N ARG A 26 -15.50 0.27 -23.23
CA ARG A 26 -16.00 -0.15 -24.56
C ARG A 26 -15.05 0.16 -25.73
N LYS A 27 -13.93 0.86 -25.50
CA LYS A 27 -12.86 1.12 -26.49
C LYS A 27 -11.62 0.23 -26.27
N ALA A 28 -11.67 -0.70 -25.31
CA ALA A 28 -10.60 -1.67 -25.09
C ALA A 28 -10.51 -2.65 -26.27
N GLU A 29 -9.29 -2.92 -26.72
CA GLU A 29 -8.99 -4.09 -27.54
C GLU A 29 -8.55 -5.24 -26.62
N GLU A 30 -8.65 -6.49 -27.07
CA GLU A 30 -8.26 -7.68 -26.29
C GLU A 30 -6.82 -7.59 -25.74
N THR A 31 -5.89 -7.02 -26.53
CA THR A 31 -4.48 -6.82 -26.14
C THR A 31 -4.17 -5.39 -25.67
N LYS A 32 -5.14 -4.46 -25.73
CA LYS A 32 -4.98 -3.05 -25.29
C LYS A 32 -6.18 -2.64 -24.43
N THR A 33 -6.15 -3.05 -23.17
CA THR A 33 -7.24 -2.80 -22.21
C THR A 33 -7.16 -1.45 -21.52
N HIS A 34 -5.96 -0.87 -21.37
CA HIS A 34 -5.71 0.34 -20.59
C HIS A 34 -4.92 1.39 -21.38
N ARG A 35 -5.27 2.66 -21.19
CA ARG A 35 -4.36 3.79 -21.43
C ARG A 35 -3.53 3.96 -20.17
N TRP A 36 -2.21 3.99 -20.31
CA TRP A 36 -1.31 4.28 -19.19
C TRP A 36 -0.36 5.42 -19.54
N SER A 37 0.22 6.02 -18.53
CA SER A 37 1.27 7.04 -18.63
C SER A 37 2.22 6.87 -17.45
N ILE A 38 3.52 6.89 -17.73
CA ILE A 38 4.57 6.88 -16.71
C ILE A 38 5.08 8.32 -16.59
N TYR A 39 5.29 8.80 -15.37
CA TYR A 39 5.63 10.18 -15.07
C TYR A 39 6.87 10.26 -14.19
N LEU A 40 7.60 11.36 -14.34
CA LEU A 40 8.54 11.87 -13.34
C LEU A 40 8.30 13.37 -13.21
N ARG A 41 8.24 13.86 -11.97
CA ARG A 41 8.01 15.26 -11.63
C ARG A 41 8.73 15.61 -10.35
N GLY A 42 8.98 16.90 -10.11
CA GLY A 42 9.43 17.35 -8.81
C GLY A 42 8.31 17.26 -7.76
N VAL A 43 8.70 17.46 -6.50
CA VAL A 43 7.75 17.74 -5.42
C VAL A 43 6.93 18.98 -5.80
N ASP A 44 5.65 19.01 -5.44
CA ASP A 44 4.73 20.13 -5.75
C ASP A 44 4.69 20.59 -7.22
N ASN A 45 4.94 19.64 -8.15
CA ASN A 45 4.93 19.86 -9.60
C ASN A 45 6.05 20.80 -10.11
N GLU A 46 7.17 20.88 -9.36
CA GLU A 46 8.43 21.51 -9.78
C GLU A 46 8.91 21.03 -11.15
N ASP A 47 9.33 21.98 -12.00
CA ASP A 47 9.98 21.70 -13.29
C ASP A 47 11.44 21.27 -13.06
N LEU A 48 11.75 20.01 -13.31
CA LEU A 48 13.09 19.44 -13.08
C LEU A 48 14.07 19.71 -14.23
N SER A 49 13.65 20.41 -15.30
CA SER A 49 14.48 20.69 -16.49
C SER A 49 15.74 21.51 -16.19
N TYR A 50 15.83 22.13 -15.00
CA TYR A 50 17.03 22.85 -14.55
C TYR A 50 18.17 21.92 -14.12
N MET A 51 17.87 20.67 -13.71
CA MET A 51 18.84 19.68 -13.23
C MET A 51 18.82 18.35 -14.01
N ILE A 52 17.75 18.07 -14.75
CA ILE A 52 17.59 16.85 -15.57
C ILE A 52 17.56 17.23 -17.06
N SER A 53 18.59 16.83 -17.81
CA SER A 53 18.68 17.09 -19.25
C SER A 53 18.02 16.01 -20.12
N LYS A 54 18.11 14.76 -19.67
CA LYS A 54 17.54 13.58 -20.33
C LYS A 54 17.30 12.48 -19.31
N VAL A 55 16.36 11.60 -19.63
CA VAL A 55 15.94 10.46 -18.83
C VAL A 55 15.74 9.27 -19.78
N VAL A 56 15.85 7.98 -19.36
CA VAL A 56 15.68 6.76 -20.24
C VAL A 56 14.73 5.68 -19.67
N ILE A 57 13.58 5.41 -20.35
CA ILE A 57 12.54 4.38 -20.03
C ILE A 57 12.88 3.11 -20.80
N SER A 58 12.87 1.95 -20.15
CA SER A 58 12.86 0.67 -20.84
C SER A 58 11.50 -0.01 -20.70
N LEU A 59 10.75 -0.07 -21.80
CA LEU A 59 9.51 -0.85 -21.92
C LEU A 59 9.82 -2.29 -22.32
N HIS A 60 8.83 -3.18 -22.17
CA HIS A 60 8.91 -4.55 -22.66
C HIS A 60 9.12 -4.60 -24.20
N VAL A 61 9.82 -5.64 -24.68
CA VAL A 61 10.22 -5.79 -26.09
C VAL A 61 9.06 -5.85 -27.10
N SER A 62 7.83 -6.11 -26.63
CA SER A 62 6.61 -6.04 -27.45
C SER A 62 6.22 -4.62 -27.88
N PHE A 63 6.82 -3.59 -27.30
CA PHE A 63 6.57 -2.20 -27.66
C PHE A 63 7.55 -1.72 -28.73
N ALA A 64 7.04 -1.13 -29.81
CA ALA A 64 7.85 -0.43 -30.80
C ALA A 64 8.63 0.71 -30.11
N ASN A 65 9.95 0.77 -30.37
CA ASN A 65 10.91 1.58 -29.62
C ASN A 65 10.77 1.34 -28.10
N PRO A 66 11.24 0.18 -27.59
CA PRO A 66 11.06 -0.18 -26.19
C PRO A 66 11.88 0.75 -25.28
N VAL A 67 13.07 1.16 -25.71
CA VAL A 67 13.85 2.19 -25.02
C VAL A 67 13.34 3.59 -25.41
N ARG A 68 12.62 4.23 -24.49
CA ARG A 68 12.09 5.61 -24.51
C ARG A 68 12.79 6.44 -23.42
N GLY A 69 12.15 7.47 -22.85
CA GLY A 69 12.76 8.38 -21.86
C GLY A 69 12.16 8.42 -20.43
N ALA A 70 12.95 8.13 -19.37
CA ALA A 70 12.79 8.12 -17.87
C ALA A 70 12.99 6.77 -17.07
N PHE A 71 13.82 6.61 -16.03
CA PHE A 71 13.90 7.26 -14.70
C PHE A 71 15.24 6.99 -13.96
N TYR A 72 15.41 7.58 -12.77
CA TYR A 72 16.17 7.10 -11.59
C TYR A 72 15.37 7.53 -10.33
N ASP A 73 15.66 7.01 -9.13
CA ASP A 73 14.89 7.26 -7.89
C ASP A 73 15.32 8.52 -7.11
N GLU A 74 16.61 8.83 -7.10
CA GLU A 74 17.19 10.03 -6.48
C GLU A 74 18.28 10.59 -7.41
N LEU A 75 18.46 11.92 -7.40
CA LEU A 75 19.61 12.56 -8.03
C LEU A 75 20.51 13.20 -6.97
N VAL A 76 21.64 12.53 -6.73
CA VAL A 76 22.70 12.98 -5.82
C VAL A 76 23.81 13.65 -6.63
N PHE A 77 24.02 14.94 -6.41
CA PHE A 77 25.10 15.69 -7.04
C PHE A 77 26.27 15.86 -6.07
N ASN A 78 27.35 15.10 -6.30
CA ASN A 78 28.59 15.22 -5.53
C ASN A 78 29.48 16.34 -6.08
N GLU A 79 29.93 17.25 -5.23
CA GLU A 79 30.72 18.46 -5.54
C GLU A 79 30.28 19.15 -6.85
N PRO A 80 29.06 19.71 -6.92
CA PRO A 80 28.61 20.46 -8.10
C PRO A 80 29.53 21.66 -8.39
N THR A 81 29.56 22.12 -9.65
CA THR A 81 30.22 23.41 -9.98
C THR A 81 29.47 24.56 -9.32
N GLU A 82 30.16 25.66 -9.00
CA GLU A 82 29.56 26.81 -8.30
C GLU A 82 28.31 27.37 -9.00
N PHE A 83 28.33 27.42 -10.34
CA PHE A 83 27.16 27.82 -11.15
C PHE A 83 26.00 26.83 -11.02
N PHE A 84 26.27 25.52 -11.09
CA PHE A 84 25.23 24.50 -10.99
C PHE A 84 24.68 24.42 -9.56
N TYR A 85 25.53 24.54 -8.53
CA TYR A 85 25.11 24.64 -7.13
C TYR A 85 24.16 25.82 -6.92
N LYS A 86 24.51 27.02 -7.42
CA LYS A 86 23.61 28.19 -7.35
C LYS A 86 22.26 27.92 -8.04
N LYS A 87 22.26 27.24 -9.19
CA LYS A 87 21.04 26.85 -9.91
C LYS A 87 20.21 25.79 -9.17
N LEU A 88 20.84 24.84 -8.45
CA LEU A 88 20.14 23.88 -7.59
C LEU A 88 19.52 24.53 -6.34
N MET A 89 20.19 25.55 -5.78
CA MET A 89 19.77 26.25 -4.56
C MET A 89 18.76 27.38 -4.81
N ALA A 90 18.77 28.01 -5.99
CA ALA A 90 17.78 29.03 -6.37
C ALA A 90 16.35 28.48 -6.42
N GLY A 91 16.21 27.15 -6.60
CA GLY A 91 14.91 26.50 -6.78
C GLY A 91 14.39 26.66 -8.21
N PRO A 92 13.14 26.23 -8.47
CA PRO A 92 12.57 26.28 -9.80
C PRO A 92 12.08 27.70 -10.16
N ASP A 93 12.65 28.28 -11.21
CA ASP A 93 12.15 29.52 -11.84
C ASP A 93 10.74 29.35 -12.47
N ARG A 94 10.20 28.12 -12.52
CA ARG A 94 8.99 27.78 -13.25
C ARG A 94 8.27 26.56 -12.67
N GLN A 95 6.93 26.59 -12.63
CA GLN A 95 6.13 25.38 -12.46
C GLN A 95 6.07 24.58 -13.77
N SER A 96 6.10 23.24 -13.68
CA SER A 96 5.97 22.40 -14.87
C SER A 96 4.58 22.56 -15.51
N PRO A 97 4.46 22.49 -16.86
CA PRO A 97 3.16 22.54 -17.53
C PRO A 97 2.22 21.43 -17.04
N PRO A 98 0.89 21.66 -16.99
CA PRO A 98 -0.06 20.63 -16.59
C PRO A 98 0.06 19.36 -17.45
N LEU A 99 0.22 18.21 -16.79
CA LEU A 99 0.33 16.93 -17.49
C LEU A 99 -1.04 16.51 -18.02
N ALA A 100 -1.08 15.79 -19.14
CA ALA A 100 -2.31 15.38 -19.81
C ALA A 100 -3.26 14.49 -18.98
N MET A 101 -2.82 14.03 -17.80
CA MET A 101 -3.59 13.28 -16.81
C MET A 101 -3.35 13.82 -15.39
N GLN A 102 -3.12 15.13 -15.22
CA GLN A 102 -2.81 15.76 -13.92
C GLN A 102 -3.82 15.37 -12.83
N ASP A 103 -5.12 15.36 -13.16
CA ASP A 103 -6.23 15.02 -12.25
C ASP A 103 -6.20 13.57 -11.73
N HIS A 104 -5.41 12.70 -12.38
CA HIS A 104 -5.21 11.30 -12.00
C HIS A 104 -3.87 11.06 -11.30
N LEU A 105 -3.00 12.07 -11.20
CA LEU A 105 -1.76 11.96 -10.46
C LEU A 105 -2.03 12.10 -8.95
N PRO A 106 -1.37 11.29 -8.11
CA PRO A 106 -1.43 11.51 -6.67
C PRO A 106 -0.82 12.88 -6.35
N THR A 107 -1.59 13.74 -5.70
CA THR A 107 -1.04 14.89 -4.98
C THR A 107 -0.51 14.36 -3.66
N TYR A 108 0.79 14.54 -3.41
CA TYR A 108 1.38 14.11 -2.15
C TYR A 108 1.12 15.20 -1.11
N SER A 109 0.44 14.86 -0.03
CA SER A 109 0.11 15.77 1.07
C SER A 109 0.20 15.00 2.37
N ASP A 110 1.18 15.34 3.21
CA ASP A 110 1.38 14.71 4.52
C ASP A 110 0.09 14.75 5.35
N VAL A 111 -0.67 15.84 5.26
CA VAL A 111 -1.95 16.03 5.97
C VAL A 111 -2.99 15.00 5.50
N GLU A 112 -3.10 14.75 4.20
CA GLU A 112 -4.04 13.77 3.65
C GLU A 112 -3.61 12.33 3.91
N VAL A 113 -2.30 12.05 3.85
CA VAL A 113 -1.72 10.75 4.18
C VAL A 113 -1.93 10.44 5.67
N LEU A 114 -1.60 11.36 6.57
CA LEU A 114 -1.83 11.21 8.02
C LEU A 114 -3.32 11.03 8.34
N LYS A 115 -4.20 11.81 7.69
CA LYS A 115 -5.65 11.64 7.82
C LYS A 115 -6.09 10.24 7.38
N THR A 116 -5.61 9.75 6.23
CA THR A 116 -5.93 8.41 5.71
C THR A 116 -5.45 7.31 6.65
N LEU A 117 -4.22 7.43 7.18
CA LEU A 117 -3.66 6.51 8.18
C LEU A 117 -4.48 6.48 9.47
N ALA A 118 -4.90 7.64 9.99
CA ALA A 118 -5.74 7.70 11.19
C ALA A 118 -7.13 7.05 11.00
N HIS A 119 -7.72 7.15 9.80
CA HIS A 119 -8.97 6.45 9.48
C HIS A 119 -8.76 4.94 9.40
N ALA A 120 -7.67 4.49 8.75
CA ALA A 120 -7.31 3.07 8.66
C ALA A 120 -7.01 2.47 10.06
N GLU A 121 -6.30 3.18 10.92
CA GLU A 121 -6.03 2.78 12.30
C GLU A 121 -7.34 2.63 13.10
N THR A 122 -8.25 3.59 12.98
CA THR A 122 -9.57 3.57 13.64
C THR A 122 -10.42 2.39 13.17
N PHE A 123 -10.39 2.09 11.86
CA PHE A 123 -11.07 0.93 11.29
C PHE A 123 -10.51 -0.39 11.83
N VAL A 124 -9.18 -0.58 11.75
CA VAL A 124 -8.52 -1.80 12.23
C VAL A 124 -8.74 -2.02 13.73
N LYS A 125 -8.70 -0.95 14.55
CA LYS A 125 -9.02 -1.01 15.99
C LYS A 125 -10.45 -1.50 16.25
N ARG A 126 -11.42 -1.08 15.44
CA ARG A 126 -12.82 -1.53 15.54
C ARG A 126 -12.94 -3.02 15.20
N GLU A 127 -12.45 -3.43 14.03
CA GLU A 127 -12.49 -4.83 13.59
C GLU A 127 -11.84 -5.79 14.61
N ILE A 128 -10.70 -5.39 15.19
CA ILE A 128 -10.04 -6.15 16.28
C ILE A 128 -10.93 -6.25 17.52
N GLN A 129 -11.58 -5.16 17.92
CA GLN A 129 -12.45 -5.16 19.10
C GLN A 129 -13.71 -6.00 18.88
N ASP A 130 -14.32 -5.92 17.69
CA ASP A 130 -15.52 -6.68 17.34
C ASP A 130 -15.19 -8.19 17.22
N THR A 131 -14.05 -8.54 16.63
CA THR A 131 -13.53 -9.92 16.61
C THR A 131 -13.27 -10.45 18.03
N LYS A 132 -12.72 -9.62 18.92
CA LYS A 132 -12.47 -9.97 20.33
C LYS A 132 -13.76 -10.17 21.11
N ASN A 133 -14.78 -9.34 20.88
CA ASN A 133 -16.11 -9.49 21.48
C ASN A 133 -16.78 -10.79 21.02
N LEU A 134 -16.71 -11.09 19.72
CA LEU A 134 -17.24 -12.32 19.14
C LEU A 134 -16.56 -13.57 19.73
N LEU A 135 -15.23 -13.58 19.79
CA LEU A 135 -14.46 -14.67 20.39
C LEU A 135 -14.87 -14.92 21.86
N LEU A 136 -15.05 -13.85 22.65
CA LEU A 136 -15.54 -13.92 24.02
C LEU A 136 -16.92 -14.56 24.14
N SER A 137 -17.87 -14.20 23.28
CA SER A 137 -19.20 -14.84 23.25
C SER A 137 -19.11 -16.33 22.86
N THR A 138 -18.30 -16.67 21.85
CA THR A 138 -18.13 -18.07 21.42
C THR A 138 -17.44 -18.92 22.49
N ASP A 139 -16.47 -18.38 23.23
CA ASP A 139 -15.84 -19.09 24.37
C ASP A 139 -16.85 -19.34 25.51
N MET A 140 -17.78 -18.41 25.76
CA MET A 140 -18.87 -18.61 26.73
C MET A 140 -19.85 -19.69 26.27
N GLU A 141 -20.29 -19.68 25.02
CA GLU A 141 -21.16 -20.72 24.44
C GLU A 141 -20.49 -22.11 24.46
N ILE A 142 -19.21 -22.18 24.09
CA ILE A 142 -18.40 -23.42 24.15
C ILE A 142 -18.33 -23.96 25.58
N LYS A 143 -18.22 -23.09 26.59
CA LYS A 143 -18.21 -23.49 27.99
C LYS A 143 -19.57 -24.04 28.42
N GLU A 144 -20.68 -23.37 28.12
CA GLU A 144 -22.03 -23.84 28.46
C GLU A 144 -22.34 -25.19 27.81
N LEU A 145 -22.03 -25.34 26.52
CA LEU A 145 -22.22 -26.59 25.78
C LEU A 145 -21.39 -27.73 26.38
N LYS A 146 -20.14 -27.48 26.79
CA LYS A 146 -19.31 -28.47 27.49
C LYS A 146 -19.90 -28.90 28.84
N GLU A 147 -20.43 -27.96 29.62
CA GLU A 147 -21.10 -28.25 30.91
C GLU A 147 -22.38 -29.09 30.70
N ARG A 148 -23.22 -28.72 29.73
CA ARG A 148 -24.43 -29.46 29.36
C ARG A 148 -24.13 -30.88 28.86
N ILE A 149 -23.08 -31.05 28.04
CA ILE A 149 -22.61 -32.37 27.60
C ILE A 149 -22.11 -33.20 28.81
N ALA A 150 -21.35 -32.60 29.73
CA ALA A 150 -20.87 -33.29 30.92
C ALA A 150 -22.02 -33.75 31.82
N GLU A 151 -23.07 -32.93 32.01
CA GLU A 151 -24.29 -33.34 32.72
C GLU A 151 -25.02 -34.50 32.06
N HIS A 152 -25.31 -34.41 30.76
CA HIS A 152 -25.98 -35.49 30.03
C HIS A 152 -25.17 -36.79 30.08
N THR A 153 -23.84 -36.70 30.02
CA THR A 153 -22.94 -37.85 30.13
C THR A 153 -22.97 -38.48 31.53
N LYS A 154 -23.05 -37.67 32.60
CA LYS A 154 -23.26 -38.16 33.97
C LYS A 154 -24.62 -38.84 34.13
N LYS A 155 -25.71 -38.17 33.70
CA LYS A 155 -27.09 -38.69 33.76
C LYS A 155 -27.21 -40.02 33.01
N LYS A 156 -26.63 -40.13 31.81
CA LYS A 156 -26.59 -41.38 31.03
C LYS A 156 -25.83 -42.49 31.76
N LYS A 157 -24.61 -42.25 32.22
CA LYS A 157 -23.83 -43.24 33.01
C LYS A 157 -24.57 -43.72 34.27
N GLN A 158 -25.36 -42.86 34.90
CA GLN A 158 -26.15 -43.21 36.08
C GLN A 158 -27.38 -44.07 35.71
N ALA A 159 -28.07 -43.74 34.61
CA ALA A 159 -29.16 -44.55 34.07
C ALA A 159 -28.70 -45.93 33.58
N ASP A 160 -27.57 -46.00 32.87
CA ASP A 160 -26.95 -47.26 32.42
C ASP A 160 -26.61 -48.17 33.62
N LYS A 161 -26.10 -47.58 34.73
CA LYS A 161 -25.85 -48.30 35.99
C LYS A 161 -27.12 -48.85 36.62
N LEU A 162 -28.18 -48.05 36.69
CA LEU A 162 -29.49 -48.47 37.21
C LEU A 162 -30.11 -49.60 36.38
N ALA A 163 -30.00 -49.54 35.04
CA ALA A 163 -30.45 -50.60 34.14
C ALA A 163 -29.67 -51.92 34.36
N SER A 164 -28.34 -51.84 34.59
CA SER A 164 -27.51 -53.02 34.87
C SER A 164 -27.75 -53.68 36.24
N GLY A 165 -28.37 -52.96 37.19
CA GLY A 165 -28.65 -53.47 38.54
C GLY A 165 -29.94 -54.28 38.67
N ALA A 166 -30.83 -54.25 37.66
CA ALA A 166 -32.12 -54.92 37.68
C ALA A 166 -32.06 -56.29 36.99
N HIS A 167 -31.42 -57.28 37.64
CA HIS A 167 -31.67 -58.68 37.29
C HIS A 167 -32.93 -59.20 38.00
N PRO A 168 -33.80 -59.96 37.30
CA PRO A 168 -35.06 -60.41 37.87
C PRO A 168 -34.82 -61.44 38.97
N ILE A 169 -35.41 -61.19 40.15
CA ILE A 169 -35.47 -62.17 41.23
C ILE A 169 -36.36 -63.32 40.74
N ALA A 170 -35.75 -64.49 40.54
CA ALA A 170 -36.50 -65.72 40.34
C ALA A 170 -37.26 -66.06 41.63
N LEU A 171 -38.57 -66.30 41.49
CA LEU A 171 -39.42 -66.86 42.54
C LEU A 171 -39.65 -68.36 42.25
N PRO A 172 -39.85 -69.18 43.30
CA PRO A 172 -39.55 -70.62 43.30
C PRO A 172 -40.55 -71.49 42.54
#